data_AF-A0A8S9YI06-F1
#
_entry.id   AF-A0A8S9YI06-F1
#
_cell.length_a   1.000
_cell.length_b   1.000
_cell.length_c   1.000
_cell.angle_alpha   90.00
_cell.angle_beta   90.00
_cell.angle_gamma   90.00
#
_symmetry.space_group_name_H-M   'P 1'
#
loop_
_entity.id
_entity.type
_entity.pdbx_description
1 polymer ?
#
loop_
_entity_poly.entity_id
_entity_poly.type
_entity_poly.pdbx_seq_one_letter_code
_entity_poly.pdbx_strand_id
1 'polypeptide(L)'
;MVSCTSPDVSLPLPIDGGSDAGLFCVVGIQVDRLRVVYHDGTKSSMHRRSLKPGDIILSLNEYDISGYTRRDAVELCDLLTLVARSDSGAQRPRLCIRLYPPEALATGNAMLFSFLAAAFSLNSPEYALQEKIRENVY
;
A
#
# COMPACT_ATOMS: atom_id res chain seq x y z
N MET A 1 6.37 -4.82 7.97
CA MET A 1 7.24 -3.69 7.63
C MET A 1 8.31 -4.16 6.65
N VAL A 2 8.67 -3.35 5.66
CA VAL A 2 9.62 -3.71 4.60
C VAL A 2 10.71 -2.64 4.44
N SER A 3 11.91 -3.02 4.05
CA SER A 3 13.00 -2.11 3.67
C SER A 3 13.78 -2.63 2.47
N CYS A 4 14.62 -1.80 1.87
CA CYS A 4 15.54 -2.23 0.81
C CYS A 4 16.71 -3.09 1.33
N THR A 5 17.22 -4.00 0.48
CA THR A 5 18.47 -4.74 0.73
C THR A 5 19.72 -3.89 0.52
N SER A 6 19.69 -2.93 -0.41
CA SER A 6 20.79 -2.00 -0.72
C SER A 6 20.57 -0.63 -0.05
N PRO A 7 21.61 0.01 0.52
CA PRO A 7 21.52 1.35 1.12
C PRO A 7 21.32 2.49 0.10
N ASP A 8 21.59 2.25 -1.19
CA ASP A 8 21.71 3.32 -2.19
C ASP A 8 20.45 3.57 -3.03
N VAL A 9 19.39 2.77 -2.86
CA VAL A 9 18.22 2.83 -3.75
C VAL A 9 16.92 2.86 -2.92
N SER A 10 16.01 3.77 -3.29
CA SER A 10 14.63 3.81 -2.80
C SER A 10 13.99 2.42 -2.86
N LEU A 11 12.98 2.16 -2.02
CA LEU A 11 12.28 0.88 -2.07
C LEU A 11 11.56 0.77 -3.41
N PRO A 12 11.92 -0.19 -4.29
CA PRO A 12 11.22 -0.39 -5.55
C PRO A 12 9.91 -1.12 -5.24
N LEU A 13 8.95 -0.41 -4.65
CA LEU A 13 7.59 -0.89 -4.52
C LEU A 13 6.84 -0.47 -5.79
N PRO A 14 6.67 -1.36 -6.78
CA PRO A 14 5.83 -1.04 -7.92
C PRO A 14 4.39 -0.87 -7.45
N ILE A 15 3.76 0.21 -7.87
CA ILE A 15 2.36 0.52 -7.63
C ILE A 15 1.67 0.62 -8.99
N ASP A 16 0.67 -0.24 -9.17
CA ASP A 16 -0.23 -0.25 -10.32
C ASP A 16 -1.65 0.13 -9.87
N GLY A 17 -2.57 0.33 -10.82
CA GLY A 17 -3.95 0.73 -10.53
C GLY A 17 -4.09 2.23 -10.33
N GLY A 18 -4.78 2.64 -9.25
CA GLY A 18 -5.05 4.05 -8.94
C GLY A 18 -6.46 4.50 -9.31
N SER A 19 -6.97 5.50 -8.60
CA SER A 19 -8.33 6.02 -8.79
C SER A 19 -8.53 6.64 -10.18
N ASP A 20 -7.46 7.15 -10.79
CA ASP A 20 -7.40 7.62 -12.17
C ASP A 20 -7.65 6.50 -13.22
N ALA A 21 -7.47 5.24 -12.83
CA ALA A 21 -7.82 4.07 -13.62
C ALA A 21 -9.11 3.36 -13.14
N GLY A 22 -9.82 3.91 -12.15
CA GLY A 22 -10.99 3.28 -11.53
C GLY A 22 -10.66 2.05 -10.67
N LEU A 23 -9.39 1.92 -10.25
CA LEU A 23 -8.86 0.78 -9.49
C LEU A 23 -8.32 1.23 -8.13
N PHE A 24 -8.24 0.32 -7.17
CA PHE A 24 -7.39 0.56 -6.01
C PHE A 24 -5.92 0.62 -6.43
N CYS A 25 -5.08 1.30 -5.65
CA CYS A 25 -3.63 1.10 -5.75
C CYS A 25 -3.31 -0.34 -5.35
N VAL A 26 -2.60 -1.07 -6.20
CA VAL A 26 -2.19 -2.45 -5.95
C VAL A 26 -0.69 -2.60 -6.06
N VAL A 27 -0.17 -3.63 -5.39
CA VAL A 27 1.22 -4.05 -5.57
C VAL A 27 1.41 -4.49 -7.01
N GLY A 28 2.31 -3.82 -7.73
CA GLY A 28 2.54 -4.09 -9.14
C GLY A 28 3.22 -5.42 -9.41
N ILE A 29 3.20 -5.85 -10.68
CA ILE A 29 3.73 -7.18 -11.06
C ILE A 29 5.25 -7.30 -10.98
N GLN A 30 5.97 -6.17 -10.99
CA GLN A 30 7.43 -6.11 -11.07
C GLN A 30 8.12 -6.10 -9.70
N VAL A 31 7.47 -6.61 -8.64
CA VAL A 31 8.09 -6.61 -7.30
C VAL A 31 9.34 -7.49 -7.31
N ASP A 32 10.50 -6.85 -7.16
CA ASP A 32 11.75 -7.55 -6.94
C ASP A 32 11.85 -8.02 -5.48
N ARG A 33 11.40 -9.25 -5.24
CA ARG A 33 11.40 -9.87 -3.91
C ARG A 33 12.81 -10.08 -3.35
N LEU A 34 13.85 -10.14 -4.19
CA LEU A 34 15.24 -10.27 -3.73
C LEU A 34 15.78 -8.96 -3.14
N ARG A 35 15.12 -7.84 -3.45
CA ARG A 35 15.50 -6.50 -2.98
C ARG A 35 14.71 -6.01 -1.77
N VAL A 36 13.71 -6.78 -1.33
CA VAL A 36 12.87 -6.45 -0.18
C VAL A 36 13.26 -7.27 1.05
N VAL A 37 13.65 -6.58 2.11
CA VAL A 37 13.84 -7.14 3.45
C VAL A 37 12.56 -6.99 4.24
N TYR A 38 12.01 -8.10 4.72
CA TYR A 38 10.85 -8.11 5.59
C TYR A 38 11.30 -8.04 7.05
N HIS A 39 10.81 -7.05 7.77
CA HIS A 39 11.04 -6.89 9.20
C HIS A 39 9.81 -7.38 9.95
N ASP A 40 10.01 -8.36 10.82
CA ASP A 40 8.95 -8.90 11.66
C ASP A 40 8.64 -7.93 12.79
N GLY A 41 7.37 -7.52 12.89
CA GLY A 41 6.85 -6.78 14.04
C GLY A 41 6.51 -7.81 15.10
N THR A 42 6.99 -7.61 16.32
CA THR A 42 6.79 -8.53 17.44
C THR A 42 5.32 -8.92 17.62
N LYS A 43 5.10 -10.25 17.69
CA LYS A 43 3.90 -11.02 18.06
C LYS A 43 3.03 -11.55 16.90
N SER A 44 3.18 -12.86 16.72
CA SER A 44 2.32 -13.82 16.01
C SER A 44 2.80 -14.25 14.62
N SER A 45 3.69 -15.24 14.66
CA SER A 45 3.90 -16.23 13.61
C SER A 45 2.55 -16.82 13.15
N MET A 46 2.11 -16.49 11.94
CA MET A 46 1.50 -17.47 11.04
C MET A 46 1.34 -17.02 9.58
N HIS A 47 1.41 -15.72 9.27
CA HIS A 47 1.38 -15.27 7.86
C HIS A 47 2.41 -14.18 7.61
N ARG A 48 3.59 -14.57 7.11
CA ARG A 48 4.43 -13.66 6.31
C ARG A 48 3.57 -13.19 5.13
N ARG A 49 2.82 -12.10 5.25
CA ARG A 49 2.20 -11.45 4.10
C ARG A 49 3.34 -10.82 3.29
N SER A 50 3.96 -11.66 2.47
CA SER A 50 4.86 -11.23 1.41
C SER A 50 4.09 -10.28 0.49
N LEU A 51 4.78 -9.27 -0.05
CA LEU A 51 4.22 -8.45 -1.12
C LEU A 51 3.85 -9.37 -2.29
N LYS A 52 2.55 -9.62 -2.45
CA LYS A 52 2.02 -10.36 -3.59
C LYS A 52 1.54 -9.34 -4.61
N PRO A 53 1.97 -9.46 -5.88
CA PRO A 53 1.36 -8.72 -6.96
C PRO A 53 -0.16 -8.84 -6.95
N GLY A 54 -0.84 -7.71 -7.14
CA GLY A 54 -2.30 -7.62 -7.12
C GLY A 54 -2.91 -7.37 -5.74
N ASP A 55 -2.16 -7.52 -4.64
CA ASP A 55 -2.66 -7.13 -3.31
C ASP A 55 -2.93 -5.62 -3.27
N ILE A 56 -4.05 -5.24 -2.69
CA ILE A 56 -4.49 -3.86 -2.53
C ILE A 56 -3.68 -3.18 -1.43
N ILE A 57 -3.20 -1.99 -1.73
CA ILE A 57 -2.46 -1.15 -0.79
C ILE A 57 -3.45 -0.16 -0.17
N LEU A 58 -3.77 -0.37 1.11
CA LEU A 58 -4.69 0.52 1.83
C LEU A 58 -3.96 1.71 2.47
N SER A 59 -2.75 1.47 2.99
CA SER A 59 -1.95 2.50 3.65
C SER A 59 -0.45 2.29 3.48
N LEU A 60 0.29 3.40 3.45
CA LEU A 60 1.76 3.48 3.49
C LEU A 60 2.16 4.29 4.73
N ASN A 61 2.84 3.67 5.69
CA ASN A 61 3.05 4.20 7.05
C ASN A 61 1.71 4.65 7.67
N GLU A 62 1.63 5.91 8.11
CA GLU A 62 0.42 6.55 8.64
C GLU A 62 -0.53 7.09 7.56
N TYR A 63 -0.15 7.04 6.28
CA TYR A 63 -0.95 7.61 5.20
C TYR A 63 -1.92 6.58 4.62
N ASP A 64 -3.23 6.84 4.75
CA ASP A 64 -4.28 6.07 4.10
C ASP A 64 -4.40 6.49 2.63
N ILE A 65 -3.82 5.69 1.73
CA ILE A 65 -3.74 5.98 0.30
C ILE A 65 -4.94 5.42 -0.49
N SER A 66 -5.95 4.91 0.20
CA SER A 66 -7.15 4.36 -0.42
C SER A 66 -7.86 5.47 -1.20
N GLY A 67 -7.98 5.34 -2.52
CA GLY A 67 -8.54 6.38 -3.39
C GLY A 67 -7.52 7.32 -4.04
N TYR A 68 -6.22 7.17 -3.73
CA TYR A 68 -5.18 7.96 -4.39
C TYR A 68 -5.08 7.61 -5.88
N THR A 69 -4.65 8.59 -6.68
CA THR A 69 -4.19 8.30 -8.05
C THR A 69 -2.90 7.48 -7.99
N ARG A 70 -2.59 6.76 -9.07
CA ARG A 70 -1.32 6.03 -9.15
C ARG A 70 -0.13 6.96 -8.92
N ARG A 71 -0.19 8.15 -9.50
CA ARG A 71 0.87 9.16 -9.41
C ARG A 71 1.12 9.55 -7.96
N ASP A 72 0.07 9.92 -7.22
CA ASP A 72 0.20 10.39 -5.83
C ASP A 72 0.72 9.28 -4.91
N ALA A 73 0.27 8.04 -5.12
CA ALA A 73 0.74 6.89 -4.36
C ALA A 73 2.23 6.59 -4.61
N VAL A 74 2.70 6.72 -5.86
CA VAL A 74 4.13 6.58 -6.21
C VAL A 74 4.95 7.70 -5.61
N GLU A 75 4.52 8.97 -5.77
CA GLU A 75 5.24 10.13 -5.23
C GLU A 75 5.35 10.05 -3.70
N LEU A 76 4.29 9.63 -3.00
CA LEU A 76 4.33 9.39 -1.56
C LEU A 76 5.26 8.24 -1.19
N CYS A 77 5.20 7.12 -1.91
CA CYS A 77 6.09 5.99 -1.65
C CYS A 77 7.56 6.37 -1.83
N ASP A 78 7.88 7.14 -2.86
CA ASP A 78 9.22 7.68 -3.09
C ASP A 78 9.62 8.62 -1.96
N LEU A 79 8.75 9.55 -1.55
CA LEU A 79 9.00 10.46 -0.42
C LEU A 79 9.32 9.70 0.86
N LEU A 80 8.51 8.68 1.21
CA LEU A 80 8.65 7.91 2.44
C LEU A 80 9.89 6.99 2.44
N THR A 81 10.42 6.69 1.26
CA THR A 81 11.57 5.80 1.08
C THR A 81 12.83 6.54 0.68
N LEU A 82 12.75 7.86 0.47
CA LEU A 82 13.87 8.73 0.20
C LEU A 82 14.72 8.84 1.47
N VAL A 83 15.94 8.33 1.39
CA VAL A 83 16.92 8.44 2.47
C VAL A 83 17.39 9.89 2.55
N ALA A 84 16.96 10.63 3.56
CA ALA A 84 17.66 11.86 3.93
C ALA A 84 19.09 11.44 4.31
N ARG A 85 20.08 11.89 3.52
CA ARG A 85 21.52 11.70 3.77
C ARG A 85 21.96 12.50 5.01
N SER A 86 21.30 12.31 6.15
CA SER A 86 21.66 12.97 7.40
C SER A 86 22.72 12.14 8.11
N ASP A 87 23.76 12.83 8.55
CA ASP A 87 25.09 12.39 8.99
C ASP A 87 25.12 11.55 10.29
N SER A 88 24.05 10.84 10.61
CA SER A 88 23.90 10.07 11.84
C SER A 88 23.47 8.63 11.55
N GLY A 89 24.44 7.79 11.17
CA GLY A 89 24.30 6.33 11.28
C GLY A 89 23.17 5.70 10.46
N ALA A 90 23.14 5.96 9.15
CA ALA A 90 22.47 5.20 8.07
C ALA A 90 21.35 4.21 8.50
N GLN A 91 20.24 4.71 9.05
CA GLN A 91 19.05 3.89 9.28
C GLN A 91 18.31 3.73 7.95
N ARG A 92 18.22 2.47 7.47
CA ARG A 92 17.52 2.15 6.21
C ARG A 92 16.06 2.59 6.29
N PRO A 93 15.49 3.17 5.22
CA PRO A 93 14.10 3.58 5.22
C PRO A 93 13.21 2.34 5.36
N ARG A 94 12.30 2.39 6.34
CA ARG A 94 11.36 1.30 6.62
C ARG A 94 9.96 1.78 6.26
N LEU A 95 9.29 1.01 5.40
CA LEU A 95 7.93 1.26 4.98
C LEU A 95 7.00 0.25 5.65
N CYS A 96 6.01 0.72 6.39
CA CYS A 96 4.91 -0.09 6.88
C CYS A 96 3.80 -0.08 5.83
N ILE A 97 3.48 -1.23 5.25
CA ILE A 97 2.46 -1.32 4.20
C ILE A 97 1.31 -2.15 4.74
N ARG A 98 0.09 -1.62 4.64
CA ARG A 98 -1.14 -2.36 4.96
C ARG A 98 -1.72 -2.92 3.68
N LEU A 99 -1.62 -4.24 3.53
CA LEU A 99 -2.05 -4.97 2.34
C LEU A 99 -3.35 -5.74 2.60
N TYR A 100 -4.22 -5.74 1.59
CA TYR A 100 -5.44 -6.52 1.55
C TYR A 100 -5.51 -7.33 0.26
N PRO A 101 -5.72 -8.65 0.32
CA PRO A 101 -5.94 -9.41 -0.90
C PRO A 101 -7.28 -9.01 -1.53
N PRO A 102 -7.40 -8.91 -2.87
CA PRO A 102 -8.64 -8.49 -3.53
C PRO A 102 -9.85 -9.35 -3.15
N GLU A 103 -9.64 -10.66 -2.97
CA GLU A 103 -10.67 -11.61 -2.56
C GLU A 103 -11.19 -11.39 -1.13
N ALA A 104 -10.47 -10.63 -0.30
CA ALA A 104 -10.93 -10.29 1.05
C ALA A 104 -11.72 -8.97 1.09
N LEU A 105 -11.78 -8.20 0.00
CA LEU A 105 -12.75 -7.11 -0.09
C LEU A 105 -14.16 -7.67 -0.25
N ALA A 106 -15.14 -6.93 0.25
CA ALA A 106 -16.54 -7.32 0.11
C ALA A 106 -17.01 -7.44 -1.36
N THR A 107 -16.35 -6.74 -2.29
CA THR A 107 -16.60 -6.85 -3.74
C THR A 107 -15.82 -7.99 -4.41
N GLY A 108 -14.87 -8.60 -3.71
CA GLY A 108 -14.03 -9.69 -4.20
C GLY A 108 -13.05 -9.32 -5.31
N ASN A 109 -12.81 -8.02 -5.56
CA ASN A 109 -11.90 -7.54 -6.59
C ASN A 109 -11.32 -6.15 -6.24
N ALA A 110 -10.30 -5.72 -6.98
CA ALA A 110 -9.63 -4.43 -6.81
C ALA A 110 -10.27 -3.27 -7.60
N MET A 111 -11.50 -3.41 -8.12
CA MET A 111 -12.20 -2.35 -8.83
C MET A 111 -12.73 -1.32 -7.82
N LEU A 112 -12.16 -0.11 -7.85
CA LEU A 112 -12.55 0.98 -6.95
C LEU A 112 -13.98 1.42 -7.20
N PHE A 113 -14.37 1.54 -8.48
CA PHE A 113 -15.73 1.90 -8.86
C PHE A 113 -16.77 0.90 -8.32
N SER A 114 -16.48 -0.41 -8.43
CA SER A 114 -17.39 -1.44 -7.90
C SER A 114 -17.52 -1.37 -6.38
N PHE A 115 -16.43 -1.07 -5.67
CA PHE A 115 -16.46 -0.89 -4.22
C PHE A 115 -17.24 0.37 -3.81
N LEU A 116 -17.03 1.49 -4.51
CA LEU A 116 -17.73 2.75 -4.25
C LEU A 116 -19.22 2.70 -4.62
N ALA A 117 -19.62 1.81 -5.54
CA ALA A 117 -21.02 1.60 -5.91
C ALA A 117 -21.75 0.60 -5.00
N ALA A 118 -21.03 -0.14 -4.15
CA ALA A 118 -21.61 -1.12 -3.24
C ALA A 118 -22.38 -0.45 -2.10
N ALA A 119 -23.41 -1.14 -1.61
CA ALA A 119 -24.18 -0.71 -0.45
C ALA A 119 -23.67 -1.42 0.81
N PHE A 120 -22.88 -0.72 1.60
CA PHE A 120 -22.40 -1.21 2.90
C PHE A 120 -23.29 -0.70 4.04
N SER A 121 -23.41 -1.52 5.09
CA SER A 121 -24.14 -1.11 6.30
C SER A 121 -23.44 0.07 6.97
N LEU A 122 -24.22 1.03 7.47
CA LEU A 122 -23.68 2.18 8.20
C LEU A 122 -22.86 1.68 9.41
N ASN A 123 -21.68 2.27 9.65
CA ASN A 123 -20.70 1.87 10.66
C ASN A 123 -19.95 0.54 10.40
N SER A 124 -20.11 -0.08 9.22
CA SER A 124 -19.24 -1.18 8.81
C SER A 124 -17.82 -0.67 8.46
N PRO A 125 -16.78 -1.51 8.59
CA PRO A 125 -15.43 -1.12 8.15
C PRO A 125 -15.37 -0.81 6.66
N GLU A 126 -16.19 -1.47 5.84
CA GLU A 126 -16.30 -1.18 4.40
C GLU A 126 -16.90 0.20 4.14
N TYR A 127 -17.95 0.58 4.89
CA TYR A 127 -18.53 1.93 4.81
C TYR A 127 -17.51 3.00 5.21
N ALA A 128 -16.77 2.79 6.30
CA ALA A 128 -15.72 3.73 6.72
C ALA A 128 -14.61 3.88 5.66
N LEU A 129 -14.21 2.77 5.02
CA LEU A 129 -13.26 2.80 3.92
C LEU A 129 -13.83 3.54 2.70
N GLN A 130 -15.11 3.34 2.37
CA GLN A 130 -15.79 4.03 1.27
C GLN A 130 -15.80 5.55 1.47
N GLU A 131 -16.11 6.01 2.68
CA GLU A 131 -16.04 7.43 3.03
C GLU A 131 -14.61 7.96 2.95
N LYS A 132 -13.62 7.18 3.42
CA LYS A 132 -12.21 7.58 3.31
C LYS A 132 -11.74 7.72 1.88
N ILE A 133 -12.17 6.83 0.99
CA ILE A 133 -11.87 6.92 -0.44
C ILE A 133 -12.48 8.19 -1.04
N ARG A 134 -13.72 8.53 -0.65
CA ARG A 134 -14.39 9.74 -1.14
C ARG A 134 -13.64 11.01 -0.73
N GLU A 135 -13.16 11.09 0.51
CA GLU A 135 -12.31 12.21 0.99
C GLU A 135 -11.01 12.38 0.18
N ASN A 136 -10.46 11.29 -0.34
CA ASN A 136 -9.20 11.32 -1.07
C ASN A 136 -9.39 11.57 -2.58
N VAL A 137 -10.60 11.39 -3.11
CA VAL A 137 -10.94 11.54 -4.54
C VAL A 137 -11.62 12.89 -4.83
N TYR A 138 -12.38 13.44 -3.87
CA TYR A 138 -13.16 14.68 -4.01
C TYR A 138 -12.63 15.78 -3.07
#